data_AF-A0A852Z8F4-F1
#
_entry.id   AF-A0A852Z8F4-F1
#
_cell.length_a   1.000
_cell.length_b   1.000
_cell.length_c   1.000
_cell.angle_alpha   90.00
_cell.angle_beta   90.00
_cell.angle_gamma   90.00
#
_symmetry.space_group_name_H-M   'P 1'
#
loop_
_entity.id
_entity.type
_entity.pdbx_description
1 polymer ?
#
loop_
_entity_poly.entity_id
_entity_poly.type
_entity_poly.pdbx_seq_one_letter_code
_entity_poly.pdbx_strand_id
1 'polypeptide(L)'
;MGIFDWLIGTERPDKNVPQRSPQEVYQALMGVNRPDASFVVRDGSPEGVDLVSEWRVMNPAWYEHFRTFSQREFYSILMRLNPEKREVRSTDRTWTVDWTRGYPELVHGLEYERGPQKKSQASWKIERDENGKLRAYRQTTFSSEDMKAPLRKAVLAHGWTWRGVAFGKL
;
A
#
# COMPACT_ATOMS: atom_id res chain seq x y z
N MET A 1 1.51 24.52 1.70
CA MET A 1 1.81 23.21 1.07
C MET A 1 2.87 23.47 0.03
N GLY A 2 4.07 22.88 0.15
CA GLY A 2 5.13 23.08 -0.83
C GLY A 2 4.87 22.21 -2.07
N ILE A 3 5.19 22.71 -3.25
CA ILE A 3 5.04 22.01 -4.55
C ILE A 3 5.77 20.65 -4.56
N PHE A 4 6.83 20.51 -3.75
CA PHE A 4 7.57 19.28 -3.54
C PHE A 4 6.89 18.27 -2.59
N ASP A 5 6.02 18.69 -1.66
CA ASP A 5 5.32 17.76 -0.76
C ASP A 5 4.37 16.83 -1.55
N TRP A 6 3.75 17.37 -2.60
CA TRP A 6 2.82 16.65 -3.48
C TRP A 6 3.51 15.57 -4.33
N LEU A 7 4.71 15.85 -4.84
CA LEU A 7 5.50 14.92 -5.67
C LEU A 7 5.99 13.69 -4.89
N ILE A 8 6.15 13.81 -3.58
CA ILE A 8 6.68 12.74 -2.72
C ILE A 8 5.57 12.16 -1.81
N GLY A 9 4.32 12.62 -1.95
CA GLY A 9 3.17 12.12 -1.19
C GLY A 9 3.25 12.41 0.31
N THR A 10 3.86 13.54 0.72
CA THR A 10 3.91 13.99 2.11
C THR A 10 2.58 14.63 2.51
N GLU A 11 2.01 14.19 3.64
CA GLU A 11 0.77 14.74 4.20
C GLU A 11 0.99 15.08 5.68
N ARG A 12 0.46 16.24 6.12
CA ARG A 12 0.62 16.74 7.49
C ARG A 12 -0.72 16.73 8.21
N PRO A 13 -0.74 16.44 9.52
CA PRO A 13 -1.97 16.42 10.30
C PRO A 13 -2.55 17.83 10.42
N ASP A 14 -3.84 17.92 10.65
CA ASP A 14 -4.47 19.20 11.01
C ASP A 14 -3.87 19.72 12.31
N LYS A 15 -3.72 21.05 12.42
CA LYS A 15 -3.10 21.72 13.57
C LYS A 15 -3.79 21.42 14.90
N ASN A 16 -5.05 21.00 14.86
CA ASN A 16 -5.88 20.73 16.03
C ASN A 16 -5.80 19.27 16.50
N VAL A 17 -5.11 18.40 15.78
CA VAL A 17 -4.97 17.00 16.16
C VAL A 17 -3.85 16.87 17.20
N PRO A 18 -4.12 16.34 18.40
CA PRO A 18 -3.10 16.16 19.42
C PRO A 18 -2.07 15.14 18.98
N GLN A 19 -0.79 15.43 19.25
CA GLN A 19 0.31 14.53 18.93
C GLN A 19 0.30 13.32 19.87
N ARG A 20 0.14 12.13 19.31
CA ARG A 20 0.16 10.87 20.06
C ARG A 20 1.57 10.31 20.20
N SER A 21 1.73 9.37 21.12
CA SER A 21 2.99 8.66 21.32
C SER A 21 3.33 7.78 20.10
N PRO A 22 4.62 7.44 19.89
CA PRO A 22 5.02 6.50 18.83
C PRO A 22 4.28 5.15 18.93
N GLN A 23 4.06 4.66 20.14
CA GLN A 23 3.35 3.41 20.38
C GLN A 23 1.88 3.50 19.92
N GLU A 24 1.18 4.59 20.22
CA GLU A 24 -0.19 4.80 19.75
C GLU A 24 -0.27 4.85 18.22
N VAL A 25 0.72 5.45 17.54
CA VAL A 25 0.78 5.48 16.07
C VAL A 25 1.05 4.08 15.50
N TYR A 26 1.97 3.32 16.10
CA TYR A 26 2.24 1.94 15.70
C TYR A 26 0.97 1.08 15.81
N GLN A 27 0.26 1.16 16.94
CA GLN A 27 -0.99 0.43 17.15
C GLN A 27 -2.09 0.88 16.18
N ALA A 28 -2.18 2.17 15.87
CA ALA A 28 -3.13 2.68 14.89
C ALA A 28 -2.87 2.13 13.48
N LEU A 29 -1.59 2.07 13.07
CA LEU A 29 -1.19 1.48 11.80
C LEU A 29 -1.47 -0.02 11.73
N MET A 30 -1.15 -0.77 12.80
CA MET A 30 -1.52 -2.19 12.92
C MET A 30 -3.04 -2.41 12.88
N GLY A 31 -3.80 -1.48 13.47
CA GLY A 31 -5.26 -1.48 13.48
C GLY A 31 -5.90 -1.16 12.12
N VAL A 32 -5.13 -0.76 11.11
CA VAL A 32 -5.64 -0.64 9.72
C VAL A 32 -6.02 -2.00 9.14
N ASN A 33 -5.46 -3.08 9.66
CA ASN A 33 -5.79 -4.44 9.23
C ASN A 33 -7.29 -4.74 9.35
N ARG A 34 -7.88 -5.26 8.28
CA ARG A 34 -9.25 -5.77 8.27
C ARG A 34 -9.30 -7.17 7.65
N PRO A 35 -10.26 -8.02 8.06
CA PRO A 35 -10.42 -9.34 7.46
C PRO A 35 -10.68 -9.28 5.95
N ASP A 36 -11.40 -8.26 5.49
CA ASP A 36 -11.81 -8.03 4.10
C ASP A 36 -10.84 -7.16 3.29
N ALA A 37 -9.76 -6.67 3.89
CA ALA A 37 -8.74 -5.91 3.16
C ALA A 37 -7.85 -6.84 2.33
N SER A 38 -7.56 -6.43 1.10
CA SER A 38 -6.65 -7.10 0.15
C SER A 38 -5.17 -6.93 0.50
N PHE A 39 -4.86 -6.20 1.57
CA PHE A 39 -3.53 -5.98 2.10
C PHE A 39 -3.47 -6.26 3.60
N VAL A 40 -2.25 -6.37 4.13
CA VAL A 40 -1.95 -6.54 5.55
C VAL A 40 -0.82 -5.61 5.97
N VAL A 41 -0.94 -5.01 7.15
CA VAL A 41 0.14 -4.36 7.87
C VAL A 41 0.73 -5.37 8.84
N ARG A 42 2.03 -5.63 8.73
CA ARG A 42 2.76 -6.57 9.58
C ARG A 42 4.04 -5.94 10.12
N ASP A 43 4.65 -6.64 11.06
CA ASP A 43 5.97 -6.29 11.57
C ASP A 43 6.99 -6.24 10.43
N GLY A 44 7.82 -5.20 10.44
CA GLY A 44 8.82 -4.91 9.41
C GLY A 44 10.26 -5.26 9.79
N SER A 45 10.48 -5.93 10.94
CA SER A 45 11.82 -6.29 11.40
C SER A 45 12.65 -7.06 10.36
N PRO A 46 12.08 -7.99 9.55
CA PRO A 46 12.82 -8.68 8.50
C PRO A 46 13.37 -7.73 7.41
N GLU A 47 12.66 -6.65 7.14
CA GLU A 47 13.07 -5.57 6.24
C GLU A 47 13.88 -4.47 6.93
N GLY A 48 14.10 -4.59 8.24
CA GLY A 48 14.77 -3.59 9.05
C GLY A 48 13.95 -2.30 9.22
N VAL A 49 12.63 -2.32 9.07
CA VAL A 49 11.74 -1.17 9.31
C VAL A 49 10.74 -1.49 10.44
N ASP A 50 9.95 -0.53 10.89
CA ASP A 50 9.00 -0.81 11.97
C ASP A 50 7.80 -1.62 11.46
N LEU A 51 7.30 -1.26 10.28
CA LEU A 51 6.08 -1.85 9.71
C LEU A 51 6.20 -2.00 8.19
N VAL A 52 5.59 -3.05 7.67
CA VAL A 52 5.41 -3.25 6.23
C VAL A 52 3.93 -3.45 5.95
N SER A 53 3.41 -2.67 5.02
CA SER A 53 2.10 -2.92 4.43
C SER A 53 2.29 -3.62 3.09
N GLU A 54 1.68 -4.78 2.87
CA GLU A 54 1.83 -5.55 1.65
C GLU A 54 0.53 -6.23 1.22
N TRP A 55 0.41 -6.52 -0.06
CA TRP A 55 -0.74 -7.22 -0.61
C TRP A 55 -0.80 -8.67 -0.12
N ARG A 56 -2.01 -9.16 0.15
CA ARG A 56 -2.28 -10.56 0.55
C ARG A 56 -2.22 -11.54 -0.63
N VAL A 57 -1.35 -11.33 -1.62
CA VAL A 57 -1.25 -12.17 -2.82
C VAL A 57 -0.89 -13.61 -2.46
N MET A 58 -0.05 -13.79 -1.42
CA MET A 58 0.34 -15.11 -0.91
C MET A 58 -0.73 -15.76 -0.02
N ASN A 59 -1.87 -15.10 0.23
CA ASN A 59 -2.96 -15.65 1.02
C ASN A 59 -3.94 -16.42 0.11
N PRO A 60 -4.21 -17.72 0.37
CA PRO A 60 -5.13 -18.51 -0.45
C PRO A 60 -6.52 -17.91 -0.62
N ALA A 61 -7.04 -17.20 0.39
CA ALA A 61 -8.35 -16.53 0.32
C ALA A 61 -8.42 -15.43 -0.75
N TRP A 62 -7.26 -14.96 -1.25
CA TRP A 62 -7.14 -13.90 -2.23
C TRP A 62 -6.61 -14.38 -3.59
N TYR A 63 -6.31 -15.67 -3.77
CA TYR A 63 -5.76 -16.19 -5.03
C TYR A 63 -6.68 -15.94 -6.21
N GLU A 64 -7.96 -16.27 -6.11
CA GLU A 64 -8.92 -16.09 -7.21
C GLU A 64 -9.07 -14.62 -7.61
N HIS A 65 -9.01 -13.72 -6.62
CA HIS A 65 -8.97 -12.29 -6.88
C HIS A 65 -7.74 -11.97 -7.74
N PHE A 66 -6.52 -12.22 -7.26
CA PHE A 66 -5.31 -11.80 -7.99
C PHE A 66 -5.03 -12.55 -9.30
N ARG A 67 -5.44 -13.82 -9.43
CA ARG A 67 -5.29 -14.62 -10.67
C ARG A 67 -6.07 -14.02 -11.84
N THR A 68 -7.29 -13.56 -11.58
CA THR A 68 -8.18 -12.99 -12.61
C THR A 68 -7.54 -11.77 -13.30
N PHE A 69 -6.65 -11.06 -12.62
CA PHE A 69 -6.08 -9.81 -13.11
C PHE A 69 -4.75 -9.95 -13.85
N SER A 70 -4.23 -11.17 -14.01
CA SER A 70 -2.94 -11.44 -14.70
C SER A 70 -1.77 -10.65 -14.11
N GLN A 71 -1.92 -10.15 -12.88
CA GLN A 71 -0.99 -9.21 -12.29
C GLN A 71 0.19 -9.97 -11.71
N ARG A 72 1.39 -9.57 -12.15
CA ARG A 72 2.67 -10.11 -11.68
C ARG A 72 3.39 -9.14 -10.77
N GLU A 73 3.24 -7.84 -10.98
CA GLU A 73 3.95 -6.83 -10.20
C GLU A 73 3.07 -6.29 -9.06
N PHE A 74 3.58 -6.39 -7.84
CA PHE A 74 2.98 -5.91 -6.61
C PHE A 74 3.90 -4.91 -5.91
N TYR A 75 3.39 -4.21 -4.91
CA TYR A 75 4.21 -3.34 -4.08
C TYR A 75 3.90 -3.52 -2.59
N SER A 76 4.90 -3.26 -1.77
CA SER A 76 4.78 -3.09 -0.33
C SER A 76 5.13 -1.65 0.03
N ILE A 77 4.61 -1.15 1.14
CA ILE A 77 4.97 0.14 1.72
C ILE A 77 5.74 -0.16 2.99
N LEU A 78 7.04 0.14 2.97
CA LEU A 78 7.90 0.04 4.13
C LEU A 78 7.74 1.33 4.94
N MET A 79 7.62 1.22 6.26
CA MET A 79 7.33 2.32 7.15
C MET A 79 8.28 2.32 8.34
N ARG A 80 8.89 3.48 8.61
CA ARG A 80 9.67 3.72 9.83
C ARG A 80 9.12 4.93 10.58
N LEU A 81 8.89 4.78 11.87
CA LEU A 81 8.51 5.85 12.77
C LEU A 81 9.76 6.67 13.12
N ASN A 82 9.61 7.99 13.05
CA ASN A 82 10.61 8.93 13.53
C ASN A 82 10.00 9.74 14.69
N PRO A 83 10.21 9.32 15.95
CA PRO A 83 9.68 10.00 17.12
C PRO A 83 10.17 11.44 17.28
N GLU A 84 11.41 11.74 16.89
CA GLU A 84 11.99 13.08 17.04
C GLU A 84 11.26 14.11 16.16
N LYS A 85 10.92 13.71 14.93
CA LYS A 85 10.23 14.56 13.96
C LYS A 85 8.71 14.37 13.93
N ARG A 86 8.19 13.42 14.71
CA ARG A 86 6.77 13.04 14.75
C ARG A 86 6.23 12.74 13.35
N GLU A 87 6.96 11.89 12.63
CA GLU A 87 6.62 11.51 11.27
C GLU A 87 6.80 10.01 11.04
N VAL A 88 5.98 9.46 10.17
CA VAL A 88 6.16 8.12 9.60
C VAL A 88 6.79 8.30 8.24
N ARG A 89 8.02 7.83 8.07
CA ARG A 89 8.72 7.81 6.79
C ARG A 89 8.32 6.55 6.03
N SER A 90 7.94 6.70 4.76
CA SER A 90 7.48 5.59 3.93
C SER A 90 8.21 5.52 2.60
N THR A 91 8.56 4.32 2.15
CA THR A 91 9.01 4.06 0.78
C THR A 91 8.24 2.89 0.18
N ASP A 92 8.12 2.85 -1.14
CA ASP A 92 7.48 1.74 -1.82
C ASP A 92 8.53 0.72 -2.26
N ARG A 93 8.31 -0.56 -1.99
CA ARG A 93 9.09 -1.67 -2.54
C ARG A 93 8.24 -2.37 -3.58
N THR A 94 8.74 -2.49 -4.81
CA THR A 94 8.07 -3.27 -5.87
C THR A 94 8.65 -4.68 -5.90
N TRP A 95 7.81 -5.68 -6.09
CA TRP A 95 8.18 -7.09 -6.18
C TRP A 95 7.29 -7.82 -7.19
N THR A 96 7.79 -8.92 -7.75
CA THR A 96 7.09 -9.68 -8.80
C THR A 96 6.74 -11.09 -8.33
N VAL A 97 5.59 -11.58 -8.77
CA VAL A 97 5.08 -12.94 -8.57
C VAL A 97 4.87 -13.60 -9.92
N ASP A 98 5.25 -14.86 -10.02
CA ASP A 98 4.80 -15.75 -11.08
C ASP A 98 3.80 -16.77 -10.54
N TRP A 99 2.83 -17.13 -11.37
CA TRP A 99 1.78 -18.08 -11.01
C TRP A 99 2.16 -19.47 -11.53
N THR A 100 2.89 -20.24 -10.72
CA THR A 100 3.31 -21.61 -11.06
C THR A 100 2.26 -22.60 -10.55
N ARG A 101 1.68 -23.40 -11.45
CA ARG A 101 0.68 -24.45 -11.11
C ARG A 101 -0.51 -23.95 -10.28
N GLY A 102 -0.83 -22.66 -10.41
CA GLY A 102 -1.94 -22.02 -9.71
C GLY A 102 -1.65 -21.50 -8.31
N TYR A 103 -0.41 -21.59 -7.85
CA TYR A 103 0.08 -20.97 -6.64
C TYR A 103 0.98 -19.80 -7.01
N PRO A 104 0.94 -18.69 -6.25
CA PRO A 104 1.81 -17.57 -6.50
C PRO A 104 3.19 -17.84 -5.86
N GLU A 105 4.25 -17.70 -6.64
CA GLU A 105 5.64 -17.82 -6.22
C GLU A 105 6.35 -16.48 -6.41
N LEU A 106 7.12 -16.05 -5.41
CA LEU A 106 7.88 -14.80 -5.49
C LEU A 106 9.05 -14.97 -6.47
N VAL A 107 9.18 -14.05 -7.43
CA VAL A 107 10.30 -14.04 -8.36
C VAL A 107 11.49 -13.35 -7.69
N HIS A 108 12.40 -14.15 -7.14
CA HIS A 108 13.62 -13.67 -6.51
C HIS A 108 14.49 -12.88 -7.53
N GLY A 109 14.98 -11.70 -7.14
CA GLY A 109 15.85 -10.87 -7.96
C GLY A 109 15.18 -9.72 -8.73
N LEU A 110 13.85 -9.59 -8.66
CA LEU A 110 13.08 -8.46 -9.20
C LEU A 110 12.47 -7.57 -8.11
N GLU A 111 13.15 -7.46 -6.97
CA GLU A 111 12.78 -6.53 -5.90
C GLU A 111 13.53 -5.22 -6.05
N TYR A 112 12.79 -4.11 -6.14
CA TYR A 112 13.37 -2.78 -6.21
C TYR A 112 12.63 -1.84 -5.27
N GLU A 113 13.36 -1.23 -4.34
CA GLU A 113 12.87 -0.06 -3.61
C GLU A 113 12.82 1.12 -4.57
N ARG A 114 11.66 1.76 -4.66
CA ARG A 114 11.44 2.95 -5.49
C ARG A 114 10.68 3.97 -4.65
N GLY A 115 11.02 5.24 -4.82
CA GLY A 115 10.28 6.34 -4.20
C GLY A 115 8.76 6.29 -4.45
N PRO A 116 7.96 7.09 -3.72
CA PRO A 116 6.51 6.98 -3.72
C PRO A 116 5.91 6.93 -5.13
N GLN A 117 5.21 5.84 -5.44
CA GLN A 117 4.55 5.62 -6.71
C GLN A 117 3.03 5.83 -6.58
N LYS A 118 2.45 6.51 -7.58
CA LYS A 118 1.01 6.45 -7.84
C LYS A 118 0.79 5.46 -8.97
N LYS A 119 0.45 4.22 -8.63
CA LYS A 119 0.12 3.17 -9.60
C LYS A 119 -1.39 2.94 -9.55
N SER A 120 -2.05 3.11 -10.68
CA SER A 120 -3.44 2.69 -10.86
C SER A 120 -3.51 1.84 -12.11
N GLN A 121 -3.92 0.57 -11.98
CA GLN A 121 -4.22 -0.29 -13.12
C GLN A 121 -5.71 -0.55 -13.17
N ALA A 122 -6.28 -0.40 -14.36
CA ALA A 122 -7.68 -0.68 -14.63
C ALA A 122 -7.77 -1.82 -15.63
N SER A 123 -8.52 -2.87 -15.28
CA SER A 123 -8.97 -3.88 -16.22
C SER A 123 -10.34 -3.50 -16.78
N TRP A 124 -10.70 -4.08 -17.91
CA TRP A 124 -12.01 -3.90 -18.52
C TRP A 124 -12.75 -5.23 -18.46
N LYS A 125 -13.91 -5.26 -17.80
CA LYS A 125 -14.82 -6.40 -17.85
C LYS A 125 -15.84 -6.14 -18.95
N ILE A 126 -15.90 -7.01 -19.94
CA ILE A 126 -16.92 -6.95 -20.99
C ILE A 126 -18.05 -7.90 -20.61
N GLU A 127 -19.23 -7.36 -20.33
CA GLU A 127 -20.44 -8.14 -20.08
C GLU A 127 -21.50 -7.82 -21.12
N ARG A 128 -22.36 -8.79 -21.44
CA ARG A 128 -23.58 -8.52 -22.18
C ARG A 128 -24.67 -8.10 -21.20
N ASP A 129 -25.29 -6.96 -21.44
CA ASP A 129 -26.50 -6.58 -20.72
C ASP A 129 -27.69 -7.47 -21.12
N GLU A 130 -28.82 -7.30 -20.42
CA GLU A 130 -30.07 -8.05 -20.64
C GLU A 130 -30.61 -7.91 -22.07
N ASN A 131 -30.16 -6.89 -22.82
CA ASN A 131 -30.52 -6.65 -24.21
C ASN A 131 -29.46 -7.19 -25.21
N GLY A 132 -28.48 -7.96 -24.73
CA GLY A 132 -27.42 -8.55 -25.55
C GLY A 132 -26.33 -7.56 -25.99
N LYS A 133 -26.36 -6.31 -25.51
CA LYS A 133 -25.36 -5.28 -25.85
C LYS A 133 -24.12 -5.47 -25.00
N LEU A 134 -22.95 -5.51 -25.66
CA LEU A 134 -21.67 -5.55 -24.97
C LEU A 134 -21.44 -4.22 -24.25
N ARG A 135 -21.28 -4.28 -22.93
CA ARG A 135 -20.88 -3.18 -22.05
C ARG A 135 -19.51 -3.49 -21.50
N ALA A 136 -18.56 -2.59 -21.74
CA ALA A 136 -17.25 -2.62 -21.12
C ALA A 136 -17.30 -1.79 -19.83
N TYR A 137 -17.19 -2.46 -18.69
CA TYR A 137 -17.08 -1.82 -17.39
C TYR A 137 -15.60 -1.72 -17.02
N ARG A 138 -15.16 -0.51 -16.68
CA ARG A 138 -13.82 -0.28 -16.13
C ARG A 138 -13.80 -0.81 -14.70
N GLN A 139 -13.13 -1.92 -14.47
CA GLN A 139 -12.81 -2.40 -13.13
C GLN A 139 -11.45 -1.82 -12.76
N THR A 140 -11.43 -0.83 -11.85
CA THR A 140 -10.17 -0.46 -11.21
C THR A 140 -9.85 -1.55 -10.20
N THR A 141 -8.85 -2.35 -10.48
CA THR A 141 -8.51 -3.48 -9.60
C THR A 141 -7.40 -3.14 -8.62
N PHE A 142 -6.53 -2.22 -9.00
CA PHE A 142 -5.29 -2.00 -8.26
C PHE A 142 -4.97 -0.52 -8.23
N SER A 143 -5.20 0.11 -7.07
CA SER A 143 -4.76 1.46 -6.80
C SER A 143 -3.78 1.45 -5.63
N SER A 144 -2.64 2.10 -5.80
CA SER A 144 -1.72 2.26 -4.67
C SER A 144 -2.32 3.05 -3.51
N GLU A 145 -3.37 3.80 -3.81
CA GLU A 145 -4.15 4.57 -2.86
C GLU A 145 -5.01 3.70 -1.93
N ASP A 146 -5.43 2.51 -2.35
CA ASP A 146 -6.27 1.62 -1.53
C ASP A 146 -5.52 1.16 -0.26
N MET A 147 -4.19 1.05 -0.38
CA MET A 147 -3.30 0.78 0.74
C MET A 147 -2.82 2.07 1.43
N LYS A 148 -2.45 3.11 0.66
CA LYS A 148 -1.87 4.34 1.22
C LYS A 148 -2.88 5.18 2.00
N ALA A 149 -4.09 5.36 1.49
CA ALA A 149 -5.10 6.21 2.10
C ALA A 149 -5.43 5.81 3.55
N PRO A 150 -5.72 4.54 3.88
CA PRO A 150 -6.01 4.17 5.26
C PRO A 150 -4.78 4.31 6.18
N LEU A 151 -3.56 4.06 5.69
CA LEU A 151 -2.33 4.26 6.46
C LEU A 151 -2.09 5.74 6.76
N ARG A 152 -2.18 6.61 5.74
CA ARG A 152 -2.05 8.06 5.91
C ARG A 152 -3.09 8.58 6.89
N LYS A 153 -4.35 8.17 6.71
CA LYS A 153 -5.44 8.55 7.62
C LYS A 153 -5.13 8.18 9.07
N ALA A 154 -4.63 6.98 9.33
CA ALA A 154 -4.24 6.55 10.67
C ALA A 154 -3.13 7.43 11.26
N VAL A 155 -2.08 7.72 10.49
CA VAL A 155 -0.95 8.56 10.94
C VAL A 155 -1.40 10.00 11.23
N LEU A 156 -2.16 10.60 10.31
CA LEU A 156 -2.64 11.97 10.42
C LEU A 156 -3.63 12.15 11.57
N ALA A 157 -4.53 11.18 11.79
CA ALA A 157 -5.48 11.20 12.91
C ALA A 157 -4.80 11.12 14.29
N HIS A 158 -3.54 10.67 14.33
CA HIS A 158 -2.73 10.62 15.54
C HIS A 158 -1.72 11.77 15.65
N GLY A 159 -1.87 12.81 14.81
CA GLY A 159 -1.08 14.03 14.90
C GLY A 159 0.34 13.88 14.37
N TRP A 160 0.61 12.85 13.56
CA TRP A 160 1.91 12.61 12.94
C TRP A 160 1.87 12.95 11.45
N THR A 161 3.03 13.33 10.91
CA THR A 161 3.20 13.59 9.47
C THR A 161 3.45 12.28 8.74
N TRP A 162 2.76 12.03 7.64
CA TRP A 162 3.15 11.00 6.68
C TRP A 162 4.17 11.59 5.71
N ARG A 163 5.37 11.01 5.62
CA ARG A 163 6.43 11.50 4.75
C ARG A 163 6.89 10.40 3.80
N GLY A 164 6.53 10.52 2.54
CA GLY A 164 7.16 9.70 1.51
C GLY A 164 8.63 10.08 1.33
N VAL A 165 9.49 9.09 1.08
CA VAL A 165 10.91 9.31 0.81
C VAL A 165 11.29 8.64 -0.51
N ALA A 166 11.85 9.43 -1.42
CA ALA A 166 12.17 8.97 -2.77
C ALA A 166 13.52 8.23 -2.87
N PHE A 167 14.47 8.58 -2.01
CA PHE A 167 15.83 8.05 -1.97
C PHE A 167 16.35 8.05 -0.53
N GLY A 168 17.02 6.96 -0.13
CA GLY A 168 17.64 6.78 1.18
C GLY A 168 17.06 5.58 1.92
N LYS A 169 17.94 4.82 2.59
CA LYS A 169 17.55 3.74 3.51
C LYS A 169 16.56 4.33 4.52
N LEU A 170 15.40 3.69 4.68
CA LEU A 170 14.51 3.99 5.81
C LEU A 170 15.30 3.81 7.09
#